data_AF-A0A2E7BCA8-F1
#
_entry.id   AF-A0A2E7BCA8-F1
#
_cell.length_a   1.000
_cell.length_b   1.000
_cell.length_c   1.000
_cell.angle_alpha   90.00
_cell.angle_beta   90.00
_cell.angle_gamma   90.00
#
_symmetry.space_group_name_H-M   'P 1'
#
loop_
_entity.id
_entity.type
_entity.pdbx_description
1 polymer ?
#
loop_
_entity_poly.entity_id
_entity_poly.type
_entity_poly.pdbx_seq_one_letter_code
_entity_poly.pdbx_strand_id
1 'polypeptide(L)'
;PDVTHLRLEDYGTFGETEVINGQLRRFTARCLEDCEVLEMAKQEFQARLDSTDPLIKLLVKSLTQHSVMMTPLQAQQRTNAA
;
A
#
# COMPACT_ATOMS: atom_id res chain seq x y z
N PRO A 1 7.10 19.70 -9.80
CA PRO A 1 7.17 18.87 -8.57
C PRO A 1 7.33 17.40 -8.96
N ASP A 2 8.39 16.76 -8.47
CA ASP A 2 8.68 15.36 -8.76
C ASP A 2 7.63 14.48 -8.06
N VAL A 3 6.65 14.00 -8.82
CA VAL A 3 5.55 13.18 -8.28
C VAL A 3 6.04 11.74 -8.26
N THR A 4 6.26 11.19 -7.07
CA THR A 4 6.59 9.77 -6.92
C THR A 4 5.40 8.93 -7.38
N HIS A 5 5.54 8.25 -8.51
CA HIS A 5 4.56 7.30 -9.03
C HIS A 5 4.96 5.89 -8.62
N LEU A 6 4.07 5.19 -7.92
CA LEU A 6 4.16 3.75 -7.70
C LEU A 6 3.33 3.05 -8.78
N ARG A 7 3.96 2.14 -9.54
CA ARG A 7 3.27 1.25 -10.48
C ARG A 7 2.99 -0.07 -9.75
N LEU A 8 1.73 -0.47 -9.74
CA LEU A 8 1.29 -1.75 -9.22
C LEU A 8 1.12 -2.71 -10.40
N GLU A 9 1.64 -3.92 -10.25
CA GLU A 9 1.42 -5.03 -11.18
C GLU A 9 0.40 -6.00 -10.56
N ASP A 10 0.20 -7.16 -11.20
CA ASP A 10 -0.69 -8.22 -10.73
C ASP A 10 -0.49 -8.53 -9.24
N TYR A 11 -1.61 -8.71 -8.53
CA TYR A 11 -1.68 -8.97 -7.09
C TYR A 11 -1.14 -7.85 -6.18
N GLY A 12 -0.81 -6.67 -6.73
CA GLY A 12 -0.48 -5.48 -5.95
C GLY A 12 -1.68 -4.98 -5.14
N THR A 13 -1.46 -4.63 -3.87
CA THR A 13 -2.48 -4.06 -2.99
C THR A 13 -2.27 -2.57 -2.78
N PHE A 14 -3.35 -1.82 -2.58
CA PHE A 14 -3.30 -0.40 -2.25
C PHE A 14 -4.47 0.03 -1.36
N GLY A 15 -4.30 1.14 -0.64
CA GLY A 15 -5.32 1.76 0.20
C GLY A 15 -5.48 1.14 1.59
N GLU A 16 -4.69 0.13 1.92
CA GLU A 16 -4.70 -0.56 3.22
C GLU A 16 -4.05 0.28 4.33
N THR A 17 -2.99 1.03 4.00
CA THR A 17 -2.18 1.75 4.97
C THR A 17 -2.99 2.79 5.74
N GLU A 18 -3.90 3.51 5.08
CA GLU A 18 -4.74 4.52 5.70
C GLU A 18 -5.84 3.91 6.58
N VAL A 19 -6.31 2.69 6.24
CA VAL A 19 -7.22 1.94 7.11
C VAL A 19 -6.50 1.52 8.38
N ILE A 20 -5.29 0.95 8.27
CA ILE A 20 -4.47 0.48 9.40
C ILE A 20 -4.16 1.62 10.39
N ASN A 21 -3.89 2.82 9.86
CA ASN A 21 -3.47 3.98 10.63
C ASN A 21 -4.63 4.93 11.02
N GLY A 22 -5.86 4.64 10.58
CA GLY A 22 -7.02 5.49 10.82
C GLY A 22 -6.89 6.89 10.20
N GLN A 23 -6.26 7.01 9.03
CA GLN A 23 -5.97 8.27 8.34
C GLN A 23 -6.82 8.45 7.08
N LEU A 24 -6.80 9.65 6.51
CA LEU A 24 -7.36 9.94 5.18
C LEU A 24 -6.43 9.44 4.07
N ARG A 25 -6.99 9.14 2.89
CA ARG A 25 -6.25 8.72 1.69
C ARG A 25 -5.12 9.71 1.36
N ARG A 26 -3.88 9.23 1.30
CA ARG A 26 -2.70 10.04 0.96
C ARG A 26 -2.33 10.01 -0.52
N PHE A 27 -2.79 8.98 -1.23
CA PHE A 27 -2.47 8.77 -2.64
C PHE A 27 -3.74 8.60 -3.47
N THR A 28 -3.62 8.92 -4.76
CA THR A 28 -4.65 8.64 -5.77
C THR A 28 -4.18 7.45 -6.60
N ALA A 29 -5.07 6.49 -6.82
CA ALA A 29 -4.84 5.37 -7.73
C ALA A 29 -5.60 5.62 -9.05
N ARG A 30 -5.00 5.23 -10.17
CA ARG A 30 -5.61 5.28 -11.50
C ARG A 30 -5.18 4.04 -12.29
N CYS A 31 -6.13 3.37 -12.92
CA CYS A 31 -5.78 2.30 -13.86
C CYS A 31 -5.16 2.89 -15.13
N LEU A 32 -4.02 2.33 -15.54
CA LEU A 32 -3.30 2.73 -16.75
C LEU A 32 -3.80 1.98 -18.00
N GLU A 33 -4.42 0.83 -17.77
CA GLU A 33 -5.06 -0.07 -18.73
C GLU A 33 -6.30 -0.70 -18.06
N ASP A 34 -7.07 -1.47 -18.81
CA ASP A 34 -8.23 -2.19 -18.24
C ASP A 34 -7.76 -3.16 -17.15
N CYS A 35 -8.35 -3.04 -15.97
CA CYS A 35 -7.90 -3.66 -14.74
C CYS A 35 -9.08 -4.32 -14.02
N GLU A 36 -8.87 -5.47 -13.39
CA GLU A 36 -9.81 -6.05 -12.44
C GLU A 36 -9.30 -5.85 -11.01
N VAL A 37 -10.18 -5.39 -10.12
CA VAL A 37 -9.82 -5.13 -8.73
C VAL A 37 -10.73 -5.90 -7.79
N LEU A 38 -10.11 -6.51 -6.77
CA LEU A 38 -10.84 -7.09 -5.65
C LEU A 38 -11.00 -6.02 -4.56
N GLU A 39 -12.22 -5.57 -4.37
CA GLU A 39 -12.54 -4.59 -3.32
C GLU A 39 -12.81 -5.29 -1.98
N MET A 40 -12.23 -4.74 -0.91
CA MET A 40 -12.58 -5.08 0.47
C MET A 40 -13.08 -3.84 1.19
N ALA A 41 -14.25 -3.94 1.82
CA ALA A 41 -14.81 -2.84 2.59
C ALA A 41 -13.95 -2.54 3.82
N LYS A 42 -13.87 -1.25 4.22
CA LYS A 42 -13.10 -0.81 5.39
C LYS A 42 -13.45 -1.60 6.65
N GLN A 43 -14.74 -1.82 6.89
CA GLN A 43 -15.22 -2.53 8.08
C GLN A 43 -14.77 -3.99 8.10
N GLU A 44 -14.75 -4.65 6.94
CA GLU A 44 -14.28 -6.03 6.82
C GLU A 44 -12.77 -6.12 7.05
N PHE A 45 -11.99 -5.23 6.44
CA PHE A 45 -10.55 -5.16 6.67
C PHE A 45 -10.22 -4.89 8.15
N GLN A 46 -10.94 -3.95 8.76
CA GLN A 46 -10.75 -3.59 10.16
C GLN A 46 -11.08 -4.76 11.09
N ALA A 47 -12.19 -5.49 10.84
CA ALA A 47 -12.55 -6.67 11.61
C ALA A 47 -11.46 -7.76 11.53
N ARG A 48 -10.89 -8.00 10.35
CA ARG A 48 -9.78 -8.95 10.17
C ARG A 48 -8.53 -8.50 10.94
N LEU A 49 -8.17 -7.22 10.85
CA LEU A 49 -7.04 -6.65 11.60
C LEU A 49 -7.25 -6.72 13.12
N ASP A 50 -8.47 -6.54 13.59
CA ASP A 50 -8.82 -6.59 15.01
C ASP A 50 -8.85 -8.02 15.56
N SER A 51 -9.16 -9.01 14.71
CA SER A 51 -9.10 -10.44 15.04
C SER A 51 -7.68 -11.04 15.00
N THR A 52 -6.70 -10.28 14.50
CA THR A 52 -5.31 -10.73 14.34
C THR A 52 -4.55 -10.71 15.67
N ASP A 53 -3.58 -11.61 15.84
CA ASP A 53 -2.68 -11.62 17.00
C ASP A 53 -2.08 -10.23 17.29
N PRO A 54 -2.03 -9.79 18.57
CA PRO A 54 -1.55 -8.47 18.93
C PRO A 54 -0.13 -8.15 18.45
N LEU A 55 0.79 -9.13 18.43
CA LEU A 55 2.15 -8.97 17.94
C LEU A 55 2.16 -8.76 16.43
N ILE A 56 1.38 -9.55 15.68
CA ILE A 56 1.23 -9.39 14.23
C ILE A 56 0.63 -8.02 13.90
N LYS A 57 -0.40 -7.60 14.62
CA LYS A 57 -1.02 -6.28 14.47
C LYS A 57 -0.02 -5.15 14.70
N LEU A 58 0.84 -5.28 15.73
CA LEU A 58 1.91 -4.31 16.00
C LEU A 58 2.95 -4.26 14.87
N LEU A 59 3.38 -5.44 14.39
CA LEU A 59 4.33 -5.54 13.28
C LEU A 59 3.79 -4.89 12.00
N VAL A 60 2.54 -5.19 11.63
CA VAL A 60 1.88 -4.59 10.46
C VAL A 60 1.82 -3.07 10.59
N LYS A 61 1.40 -2.54 11.75
CA LYS A 61 1.39 -1.10 12.00
C LYS A 61 2.77 -0.47 11.86
N SER A 62 3.80 -1.06 12.48
CA SER A 62 5.17 -0.56 12.40
C SER A 62 5.70 -0.55 10.96
N LEU A 63 5.51 -1.65 10.21
CA LEU A 63 5.94 -1.73 8.82
C LEU A 63 5.25 -0.66 7.96
N THR A 64 3.94 -0.49 8.07
CA THR A 64 3.20 0.50 7.27
C THR A 64 3.57 1.97 7.57
N GLN A 65 4.06 2.26 8.78
CA GLN A 65 4.57 3.59 9.12
C GLN A 65 5.91 3.88 8.44
N HIS A 66 6.76 2.87 8.28
CA HIS A 66 8.09 2.98 7.68
C HIS A 66 8.12 2.73 6.17
N SER A 67 7.18 1.97 5.60
CA SER A 67 7.11 1.66 4.17
C SER A 67 6.74 2.86 3.29
N VAL A 68 6.28 3.97 3.87
CA VAL A 68 6.14 5.26 3.16
C VAL A 68 7.52 5.89 2.87
N MET A 69 8.59 5.35 3.45
CA MET A 69 9.97 5.79 3.29
C MET A 69 10.80 4.90 2.35
N MET A 70 10.17 4.31 1.31
CA MET A 70 10.93 3.89 0.13
C MET A 70 11.25 5.14 -0.70
N THR A 71 12.44 5.69 -0.42
CA THR A 71 13.05 6.76 -1.20
C THR A 71 13.18 6.36 -2.68
N PRO A 72 13.22 7.32 -3.62
CA PRO A 72 13.30 7.08 -5.07
C PRO A 72 14.53 6.28 -5.55
N LEU A 73 15.43 5.87 -4.65
CA LEU A 73 16.67 5.17 -5.01
C LEU A 73 16.43 3.76 -5.58
N GLN A 74 15.29 3.11 -5.30
CA GLN A 74 15.02 1.76 -5.79
C GLN A 74 14.25 1.71 -7.13
N ALA A 75 13.64 2.81 -7.56
CA ALA A 75 13.00 2.88 -8.88
C ALA A 75 14.03 2.95 -10.02
N GLN A 76 15.19 3.57 -9.77
CA GLN A 76 16.25 3.76 -10.77
C GLN A 76 17.07 2.49 -11.06
N GLN A 77 17.06 1.49 -10.17
CA GLN A 77 17.91 0.30 -10.32
C GLN A 77 17.32 -0.78 -11.24
N ARG A 78 16.03 -0.69 -11.62
CA ARG A 78 15.40 -1.65 -12.56
C ARG A 78 15.46 -1.21 -14.02
N THR A 79 15.70 0.06 -14.31
CA THR A 79 15.81 0.58 -15.69
C THR A 79 17.20 0.41 -16.32
N ASN A 80 18.23 0.15 -15.51
CA ASN A 80 19.62 0.02 -15.99
C ASN A 80 20.08 -1.45 -16.17
N ALA A 81 19.15 -2.41 -16.10
CA ALA A 81 19.43 -3.83 -16.24
C ALA A 81 18.71 -4.48 -17.45
N ALA A 82 18.37 -3.68 -18.47
CA ALA A 82 17.83 -4.13 -19.75
C ALA A 82 18.74 -3.68 -20.89
#